data_AF-A0A7Y3EDV0-F1
#
_entry.id   AF-A0A7Y3EDV0-F1
#
_cell.length_a   1.000
_cell.length_b   1.000
_cell.length_c   1.000
_cell.angle_alpha   90.00
_cell.angle_beta   90.00
_cell.angle_gamma   90.00
#
_symmetry.space_group_name_H-M   'P 1'
#
loop_
_entity.id
_entity.type
_entity.pdbx_description
1 polymer ?
#
loop_
_entity_poly.entity_id
_entity_poly.type
_entity_poly.pdbx_seq_one_letter_code
_entity_poly.pdbx_strand_id
1 'polypeptide(L)'
;MIFKQFRYEPLNQASYLIGCARAKECFIVDPIDDLGVDFYIMEAADLNQVIVGVLETHLHADYVSCARDLAEANDCPHYLFESAPATYDFTAVSDGQVLQVGQVKVQAIHTPGHTP
;
A
#
# COMPACT_ATOMS: atom_id res chain seq x y z
N MET A 1 5.61 -10.16 -12.95
CA MET A 1 5.00 -9.59 -11.73
C MET A 1 5.91 -9.97 -10.57
N ILE A 2 6.17 -9.03 -9.66
CA ILE A 2 6.83 -9.27 -8.38
C ILE A 2 5.74 -9.24 -7.33
N PHE A 3 5.77 -10.22 -6.43
CA PHE A 3 4.86 -10.31 -5.28
C PHE A 3 5.69 -10.72 -4.07
N LYS A 4 5.57 -9.97 -2.98
CA LYS A 4 6.18 -10.31 -1.70
C LYS A 4 5.19 -10.01 -0.58
N GLN A 5 5.09 -10.91 0.38
CA GLN A 5 4.30 -10.74 1.59
C GLN A 5 5.25 -10.51 2.76
N PHE A 6 4.90 -9.57 3.63
CA PHE A 6 5.53 -9.34 4.91
C PHE A 6 4.53 -9.67 6.01
N ARG A 7 4.95 -10.44 7.01
CA ARG A 7 4.11 -10.77 8.16
C ARG A 7 4.70 -10.17 9.43
N TYR A 8 3.88 -9.41 10.13
CA TYR A 8 4.16 -8.98 11.49
C TYR A 8 3.43 -9.90 12.47
N GLU A 9 4.14 -10.95 12.90
CA GLU A 9 3.58 -12.02 13.74
C GLU A 9 2.92 -11.53 15.03
N PRO A 10 3.42 -10.50 15.77
CA PRO A 10 2.78 -10.05 17.00
C PRO A 10 1.31 -9.63 16.86
N LEU A 11 0.92 -9.10 15.69
CA LEU A 11 -0.45 -8.67 15.40
C LEU A 11 -1.13 -9.53 14.34
N ASN A 12 -0.47 -10.57 13.83
CA ASN A 12 -0.90 -11.35 12.68
C ASN A 12 -1.19 -10.50 11.43
N GLN A 13 -0.58 -9.31 11.34
CA GLN A 13 -0.83 -8.39 10.24
C GLN A 13 0.03 -8.76 9.02
N ALA A 14 -0.57 -8.71 7.83
CA ALA A 14 0.12 -8.94 6.57
C ALA A 14 0.11 -7.68 5.72
N SER A 15 1.29 -7.28 5.26
CA SER A 15 1.49 -6.24 4.25
C SER A 15 2.09 -6.84 2.99
N TYR A 16 1.97 -6.15 1.87
CA TYR A 16 2.35 -6.70 0.57
C TYR A 16 3.11 -5.70 -0.29
N LEU A 17 4.04 -6.22 -1.09
CA LEU A 17 4.64 -5.51 -2.23
C LEU A 17 4.14 -6.16 -3.52
N ILE A 18 3.57 -5.35 -4.41
CA ILE A 18 3.08 -5.76 -5.73
C ILE A 18 3.76 -4.91 -6.78
N GLY A 19 4.60 -5.52 -7.63
CA GLY A 19 5.47 -4.76 -8.54
C GLY A 19 5.59 -5.31 -9.96
N CYS A 20 6.09 -4.47 -10.85
CA CYS A 20 6.41 -4.81 -12.23
C CYS A 20 7.92 -4.84 -12.44
N ALA A 21 8.50 -6.05 -12.55
CA ALA A 21 9.93 -6.25 -12.78
C ALA A 21 10.52 -5.45 -13.96
N ARG A 22 9.73 -5.24 -15.03
CA ARG A 22 10.19 -4.47 -16.21
C ARG A 22 10.19 -2.97 -15.98
N ALA A 23 9.15 -2.44 -15.34
CA ALA A 23 9.07 -1.01 -15.03
C ALA A 23 9.93 -0.62 -13.83
N LYS A 24 10.25 -1.59 -12.95
CA LYS A 24 10.93 -1.38 -11.67
C LYS A 24 10.14 -0.49 -10.73
N GLU A 25 8.83 -0.67 -10.73
CA GLU A 25 7.88 0.09 -9.94
C GLU A 25 6.98 -0.86 -9.16
N CYS A 26 6.67 -0.51 -7.93
CA CYS A 26 5.79 -1.29 -7.08
C CYS A 26 4.85 -0.42 -6.25
N PHE A 27 3.80 -1.08 -5.81
CA PHE A 27 2.91 -0.63 -4.76
C PHE A 27 3.21 -1.38 -3.46
N ILE A 28 3.03 -0.68 -2.33
CA ILE A 28 2.97 -1.28 -1.00
C ILE A 28 1.51 -1.26 -0.53
N VAL A 29 1.04 -2.35 0.09
CA VAL A 29 -0.32 -2.49 0.59
C VAL A 29 -0.29 -2.75 2.10
N ASP A 30 -1.07 -1.97 2.84
CA ASP A 30 -1.28 -2.05 4.30
C ASP A 30 0.02 -2.06 5.15
N PRO A 31 0.95 -1.10 4.95
CA PRO A 31 2.20 -1.09 5.70
C PRO A 31 2.00 -0.74 7.18
N ILE A 32 2.64 -1.50 8.07
CA ILE A 32 2.57 -1.34 9.52
C ILE A 32 3.81 -0.62 10.05
N ASP A 33 3.59 0.35 10.94
CA ASP A 33 4.64 1.18 11.53
C ASP A 33 5.64 0.38 12.38
N ASP A 34 5.22 -0.72 13.02
CA ASP A 34 6.12 -1.61 13.78
C ASP A 34 7.27 -2.20 12.95
N LEU A 35 7.08 -2.38 11.63
CA LEU A 35 8.16 -2.77 10.72
C LEU A 35 8.99 -1.56 10.27
N GLY A 36 8.37 -0.39 10.21
CA GLY A 36 9.00 0.89 9.91
C GLY A 36 9.06 1.24 8.42
N VAL A 37 9.06 2.54 8.12
CA VAL A 37 9.16 3.08 6.74
C VAL A 37 10.41 2.56 6.01
N ASP A 38 11.57 2.59 6.68
CA ASP A 38 12.85 2.17 6.10
C ASP A 38 12.85 0.68 5.70
N PHE A 39 12.13 -0.17 6.44
CA PHE A 39 12.00 -1.59 6.10
C PHE A 39 11.38 -1.76 4.72
N TYR A 40 10.25 -1.10 4.45
CA TYR A 40 9.58 -1.19 3.15
C TYR A 40 10.41 -0.63 2.00
N ILE A 41 11.14 0.47 2.23
CA ILE A 41 12.04 1.07 1.24
C ILE A 41 13.18 0.12 0.91
N MET A 42 13.82 -0.48 1.92
CA MET A 42 14.90 -1.45 1.72
C MET A 42 14.40 -2.70 1.00
N GLU A 43 13.22 -3.20 1.37
CA GLU A 43 12.61 -4.37 0.74
C GLU A 43 12.27 -4.14 -0.75
N ALA A 44 11.80 -2.95 -1.11
CA ALA A 44 11.62 -2.56 -2.50
C ALA A 44 12.96 -2.43 -3.24
N ALA A 45 13.97 -1.82 -2.61
CA ALA A 45 15.30 -1.64 -3.18
C ALA A 45 16.02 -2.96 -3.47
N ASP A 46 15.94 -3.94 -2.56
CA ASP A 46 16.49 -5.29 -2.73
C ASP A 46 15.88 -6.03 -3.93
N LEU A 47 14.65 -5.68 -4.29
CA LEU A 47 13.93 -6.19 -5.46
C LEU A 47 14.10 -5.29 -6.70
N ASN A 48 14.97 -4.28 -6.63
CA ASN A 48 15.19 -3.28 -7.69
C ASN A 48 13.89 -2.60 -8.12
N GLN A 49 13.02 -2.28 -7.15
CA GLN A 49 11.75 -1.58 -7.34
C GLN A 49 11.79 -0.19 -6.67
N VAL A 50 11.08 0.76 -7.27
CA VAL A 50 10.73 2.07 -6.71
C VAL A 50 9.28 2.01 -6.24
N ILE A 51 9.01 2.48 -5.03
CA ILE A 51 7.64 2.59 -4.52
C ILE A 51 6.99 3.80 -5.18
N VAL A 52 5.93 3.58 -5.95
CA VAL A 52 5.21 4.64 -6.69
C VAL A 52 3.78 4.86 -6.18
N GLY A 53 3.43 4.17 -5.09
CA GLY A 53 2.16 4.36 -4.41
C GLY A 53 2.04 3.43 -3.21
N VAL A 54 1.31 3.89 -2.21
CA VAL A 54 0.99 3.12 -1.01
C VAL A 54 -0.52 3.01 -0.90
N LEU A 55 -1.03 1.80 -0.76
CA LEU A 55 -2.46 1.53 -0.74
C LEU A 55 -2.85 1.03 0.64
N GLU A 56 -4.00 1.47 1.12
CA GLU A 56 -4.65 0.90 2.29
C GLU A 56 -5.98 0.28 1.90
N THR A 57 -6.26 -0.90 2.45
CA THR A 57 -7.54 -1.58 2.25
C THR A 57 -8.65 -0.90 3.03
N HIS A 58 -8.34 -0.39 4.22
CA HIS A 58 -9.25 0.34 5.12
C HIS A 58 -8.42 1.10 6.17
N LEU A 59 -9.08 1.90 7.01
CA LEU A 59 -8.44 2.45 8.21
C LEU A 59 -8.42 1.37 9.30
N HIS A 60 -7.21 0.98 9.70
CA HIS A 60 -6.95 -0.13 10.60
C HIS A 60 -7.23 0.24 12.07
N ALA A 61 -7.76 -0.71 12.85
CA ALA A 61 -8.16 -0.49 14.25
C ALA A 61 -7.20 -1.15 15.26
N ASP A 62 -6.31 -1.99 14.77
CA ASP A 62 -5.46 -2.91 15.53
C ASP A 62 -3.96 -2.56 15.45
N TYR A 63 -3.56 -1.70 14.51
CA TYR A 63 -2.18 -1.21 14.39
C TYR A 63 -2.10 0.21 13.83
N VAL A 64 -0.93 0.83 13.98
CA VAL A 64 -0.62 2.14 13.38
C VAL A 64 -0.06 1.90 11.98
N SER A 65 -0.74 2.42 10.97
CA SER A 65 -0.26 2.40 9.59
C SER A 65 0.84 3.44 9.39
N CYS A 66 1.92 3.05 8.71
CA CYS A 66 2.94 3.99 8.24
C CYS A 66 2.72 4.40 6.77
N ALA A 67 1.51 4.24 6.24
CA ALA A 67 1.23 4.46 4.81
C ALA A 67 1.49 5.90 4.36
N ARG A 68 1.06 6.88 5.17
CA ARG A 68 1.29 8.30 4.88
C ARG A 68 2.77 8.64 4.89
N ASP A 69 3.48 8.26 5.95
CA ASP A 69 4.90 8.56 6.11
C ASP A 69 5.74 7.87 5.02
N LEU A 70 5.37 6.64 4.63
CA LEU A 70 5.99 5.92 3.52
C LEU A 70 5.71 6.61 2.17
N ALA A 71 4.49 7.08 1.95
CA ALA A 71 4.12 7.80 0.72
C ALA A 71 4.87 9.14 0.60
N GLU A 72 4.96 9.90 1.70
CA GLU A 72 5.72 11.15 1.80
C GLU A 72 7.21 10.92 1.55
N ALA A 73 7.81 9.88 2.15
CA ALA A 73 9.22 9.55 1.96
C ALA A 73 9.59 9.17 0.51
N ASN A 74 8.62 8.71 -0.28
CA ASN A 74 8.82 8.29 -1.68
C ASN A 74 8.24 9.28 -2.70
N ASP A 75 7.72 10.43 -2.27
CA ASP A 75 7.04 11.41 -3.13
C ASP A 75 5.98 10.77 -4.04
N CYS A 76 5.13 9.93 -3.44
CA CYS A 76 4.15 9.14 -4.16
C CYS A 76 2.76 9.20 -3.50
N PRO A 77 1.68 8.81 -4.20
CA PRO A 77 0.35 8.90 -3.65
C PRO A 77 0.08 7.85 -2.56
N HIS A 78 -0.58 8.28 -1.48
CA HIS A 78 -1.26 7.41 -0.53
C HIS A 78 -2.72 7.22 -0.99
N TYR A 79 -3.09 5.99 -1.32
CA TYR A 79 -4.39 5.61 -1.85
C TYR A 79 -5.27 4.98 -0.78
N LEU A 80 -6.50 5.49 -0.69
CA LEU A 80 -7.60 4.95 0.11
C LEU A 80 -8.88 4.98 -0.73
N PHE A 81 -9.85 4.14 -0.38
CA PHE A 81 -11.16 4.18 -1.03
C PHE A 81 -11.88 5.51 -0.74
N GLU A 82 -12.66 6.03 -1.69
CA GLU A 82 -13.29 7.36 -1.59
C GLU A 82 -14.23 7.56 -0.39
N SER A 83 -14.79 6.48 0.17
CA SER A 83 -15.62 6.52 1.39
C SER A 83 -14.84 6.47 2.70
N ALA A 84 -13.50 6.34 2.65
CA ALA A 84 -12.68 6.23 3.84
C ALA A 84 -12.86 7.46 4.76
N PRO A 85 -13.17 7.28 6.06
CA PRO A 85 -13.42 8.39 6.98
C PRO A 85 -12.12 9.02 7.51
N ALA A 86 -11.12 9.19 6.64
CA ALA A 86 -9.84 9.80 6.99
C ALA A 86 -9.99 11.33 7.14
N THR A 87 -9.30 11.90 8.12
CA THR A 87 -9.31 13.34 8.42
C THR A 87 -8.08 14.07 7.87
N TYR A 88 -7.31 13.41 7.01
CA TYR A 88 -6.11 13.90 6.36
C TYR A 88 -6.20 13.67 4.84
N ASP A 89 -5.32 14.30 4.08
CA ASP A 89 -5.35 14.22 2.61
C ASP A 89 -4.87 12.84 2.11
N PHE A 90 -5.59 12.29 1.14
CA PHE A 90 -5.23 11.05 0.44
C PHE A 90 -5.73 11.10 -1.01
N THR A 91 -5.20 10.22 -1.85
CA THR A 91 -5.70 10.05 -3.23
C THR A 91 -6.82 9.03 -3.24
N ALA A 92 -8.05 9.51 -3.45
CA ALA A 92 -9.23 8.66 -3.48
C ALA A 92 -9.22 7.68 -4.66
N VAL A 93 -9.70 6.46 -4.39
CA VAL A 93 -9.94 5.42 -5.39
C VAL A 93 -11.42 5.03 -5.38
N SER A 94 -12.03 4.94 -6.55
CA SER A 94 -13.43 4.54 -6.73
C SER A 94 -13.59 3.06 -7.10
N ASP A 95 -14.79 2.51 -6.96
CA ASP A 95 -15.07 1.12 -7.34
C ASP A 95 -14.76 0.86 -8.82
N GLY A 96 -14.10 -0.26 -9.10
CA GLY A 96 -13.67 -0.65 -10.43
C GLY A 96 -12.51 0.15 -11.01
N GLN A 97 -12.01 1.19 -10.33
CA GLN A 97 -10.84 1.97 -10.77
C GLN A 97 -9.61 1.06 -10.82
N VAL A 98 -8.82 1.22 -11.89
CA VAL A 98 -7.59 0.46 -12.10
C VAL A 98 -6.39 1.36 -11.86
N LEU A 99 -5.58 0.99 -10.86
CA LEU A 99 -4.24 1.50 -10.65
C LEU A 99 -3.25 0.60 -11.40
N GLN A 100 -2.15 1.17 -11.90
CA GLN A 100 -1.22 0.43 -12.75
C GLN A 100 0.23 0.81 -12.46
N VAL A 101 1.08 -0.21 -12.36
CA VAL A 101 2.55 -0.09 -12.35
C VAL A 101 3.12 -0.95 -13.48
N GLY A 102 3.75 -0.31 -14.46
CA GLY A 102 4.17 -0.99 -15.69
C GLY A 102 3.05 -1.80 -16.35
N GLN A 103 3.16 -3.14 -16.32
CA GLN A 103 2.16 -4.07 -16.87
C GLN A 103 1.23 -4.69 -15.81
N VAL A 104 1.45 -4.40 -14.52
CA VAL A 104 0.64 -4.94 -13.42
C VAL A 104 -0.51 -3.97 -13.17
N LYS A 105 -1.73 -4.51 -13.15
CA LYS A 105 -2.97 -3.76 -12.90
C LYS A 105 -3.56 -4.22 -11.57
N VAL A 106 -3.94 -3.26 -10.73
CA VAL A 106 -4.63 -3.45 -9.47
C VAL A 106 -5.99 -2.79 -9.61
N GLN A 107 -7.07 -3.56 -9.58
CA GLN A 107 -8.42 -3.04 -9.66
C GLN A 107 -9.01 -2.94 -8.25
N ALA A 108 -9.51 -1.76 -7.89
CA ALA A 108 -10.26 -1.59 -6.66
C ALA A 108 -11.63 -2.25 -6.75
N ILE A 109 -12.02 -2.96 -5.71
CA ILE A 109 -13.35 -3.54 -5.55
C ILE A 109 -13.87 -3.09 -4.19
N HIS A 110 -14.95 -2.32 -4.19
CA HIS A 110 -15.56 -1.84 -2.96
C HIS A 110 -16.19 -3.01 -2.20
N THR A 111 -15.65 -3.30 -1.01
CA THR A 111 -16.02 -4.46 -0.20
C THR A 111 -16.41 -4.04 1.22
N PRO A 112 -17.45 -3.20 1.39
CA PRO A 112 -17.85 -2.70 2.69
C PRO A 112 -18.36 -3.84 3.58
N GLY A 113 -18.16 -3.70 4.89
CA GLY A 113 -18.57 -4.68 5.88
C GLY A 113 -17.74 -4.59 7.15
N HIS A 114 -16.44 -4.84 7.05
CA HIS A 114 -15.52 -4.65 8.18
C HIS A 114 -15.44 -3.16 8.57
N THR A 115 -15.28 -2.30 7.57
CA THR A 115 -15.47 -0.85 7.65
C THR A 115 -16.53 -0.41 6.62
N PRO A 116 -17.10 0.81 6.73
CA PRO A 116 -18.11 1.33 5.81
C PRO A 116 -17.71 1.38 4.35
#